data_AF-A0AA50E184-F1
#
_entry.id   AF-A0AA50E184-F1
#
_cell.length_a   1.000
_cell.length_b   1.000
_cell.length_c   1.000
_cell.angle_alpha   90.00
_cell.angle_beta   90.00
_cell.angle_gamma   90.00
#
_symmetry.space_group_name_H-M   'P 1'
#
loop_
_entity.id
_entity.type
_entity.pdbx_description
1 polymer ?
#
loop_
_entity_poly.entity_id
_entity_poly.type
_entity_poly.pdbx_seq_one_letter_code
_entity_poly.pdbx_strand_id
1 'polypeptide(L)'
;MKMDYKLTLLLFCLCAPGVIASSFLMLSLVVDSTAIPVSLQTLQIANLIQGALFVLLAATLGSILTKRVGLCSPTLSALLNHGRVIHAFYPQLISGLVGGLIGVAIIIGFHFLSPPPLANTQAQALLLPPIAVRIIYGGITEEILIRWGIMTLIVQAS
;
A
#
# COMPACT_ATOMS: atom_id res chain seq x y z
N MET A 1 23.97 9.34 -10.02
CA MET A 1 22.92 8.29 -10.03
C MET A 1 21.76 8.83 -10.85
N LYS A 2 21.24 8.08 -11.84
CA LYS A 2 20.20 8.59 -12.75
C LYS A 2 18.87 7.95 -12.40
N MET A 3 17.85 8.77 -12.23
CA MET A 3 16.48 8.33 -11.98
C MET A 3 15.95 7.57 -13.21
N ASP A 4 15.32 6.42 -12.98
CA ASP A 4 14.56 5.73 -14.03
C ASP A 4 13.14 6.28 -14.08
N TYR A 5 12.91 7.22 -14.99
CA TYR A 5 11.63 7.91 -15.16
C TYR A 5 10.51 6.95 -15.55
N LYS A 6 10.81 5.88 -16.31
CA LYS A 6 9.80 4.90 -16.73
C LYS A 6 9.34 4.07 -15.55
N LEU A 7 10.27 3.59 -14.74
CA LEU A 7 9.96 2.84 -13.52
C LEU A 7 9.21 3.71 -12.50
N THR A 8 9.65 4.95 -12.31
CA THR A 8 8.99 5.91 -11.41
C THR A 8 7.54 6.17 -11.83
N LEU A 9 7.31 6.43 -13.12
CA LEU A 9 5.96 6.66 -13.65
C LEU A 9 5.09 5.40 -13.51
N LEU A 10 5.65 4.22 -13.79
CA LEU A 10 4.95 2.94 -13.65
C LEU A 10 4.49 2.71 -12.21
N LEU A 11 5.39 2.90 -11.23
CA LEU A 11 5.07 2.77 -9.81
C LEU A 11 4.00 3.77 -9.38
N PHE A 12 4.12 5.02 -9.81
CA PHE A 12 3.15 6.07 -9.50
C PHE A 12 1.75 5.73 -10.06
N CYS A 13 1.67 5.33 -11.33
CA CYS A 13 0.42 4.94 -11.97
C CYS A 13 -0.22 3.71 -11.31
N LEU A 14 0.59 2.76 -10.82
CA LEU A 14 0.09 1.58 -10.13
C LEU A 14 -0.54 1.91 -8.76
N CYS A 15 0.01 2.90 -8.06
CA CYS A 15 -0.48 3.36 -6.76
C CYS A 15 -1.63 4.37 -6.84
N ALA A 16 -1.75 5.13 -7.93
CA ALA A 16 -2.75 6.20 -8.04
C ALA A 16 -4.19 5.74 -7.74
N PRO A 17 -4.67 4.58 -8.23
CA PRO A 17 -5.99 4.06 -7.87
C PRO A 17 -6.14 3.79 -6.37
N GLY A 18 -5.07 3.35 -5.70
CA GLY A 18 -5.07 3.08 -4.26
C GLY A 18 -5.19 4.36 -3.45
N VAL A 19 -4.42 5.39 -3.81
CA VAL A 19 -4.50 6.69 -3.13
C VAL A 19 -5.90 7.30 -3.30
N ILE A 20 -6.46 7.25 -4.51
CA ILE A 20 -7.83 7.71 -4.77
C ILE A 20 -8.85 6.91 -3.94
N ALA A 21 -8.75 5.58 -3.93
CA ALA A 21 -9.65 4.74 -3.16
C ALA A 21 -9.54 5.00 -1.64
N SER A 22 -8.34 5.22 -1.12
CA SER A 22 -8.14 5.54 0.30
C SER A 22 -8.78 6.88 0.67
N SER A 23 -8.65 7.89 -0.20
CA SER A 23 -9.18 9.22 0.04
C SER A 23 -10.71 9.25 -0.03
N PHE A 24 -11.31 8.69 -1.08
CA PHE A 24 -12.75 8.83 -1.30
C PHE A 24 -13.59 7.71 -0.69
N LEU A 25 -13.05 6.49 -0.56
CA LEU A 25 -13.80 5.34 -0.06
C LEU A 25 -13.46 5.05 1.41
N MET A 26 -12.19 4.84 1.75
CA MET A 26 -11.82 4.48 3.14
C MET A 26 -12.08 5.62 4.11
N LEU A 27 -11.66 6.84 3.78
CA LEU A 27 -11.80 7.98 4.69
C LEU A 27 -13.27 8.26 5.03
N SER A 28 -14.15 8.14 4.05
CA SER A 28 -15.60 8.34 4.21
C SER A 28 -16.27 7.28 5.11
N LEU A 29 -15.66 6.10 5.26
CA LEU A 29 -16.16 5.03 6.14
C LEU A 29 -15.67 5.19 7.58
N VAL A 30 -14.55 5.88 7.79
CA VAL A 30 -13.86 5.96 9.09
C VAL A 30 -14.08 7.32 9.78
N VAL A 31 -14.20 8.40 9.01
CA VAL A 31 -14.32 9.75 9.55
C VAL A 31 -15.76 10.02 9.96
N ASP A 32 -15.95 10.30 11.24
CA ASP A 32 -17.16 10.96 11.74
C ASP A 32 -17.10 12.46 11.46
N SER A 33 -17.82 12.89 10.44
CA SER A 33 -17.87 14.30 10.00
C SER A 33 -18.51 15.24 11.00
N THR A 34 -19.18 14.72 12.03
CA THR A 34 -19.81 15.54 13.09
C THR A 34 -18.83 15.95 14.19
N ALA A 35 -17.70 15.25 14.31
CA ALA A 35 -16.71 15.46 15.36
C ALA A 35 -15.54 16.37 14.94
N ILE A 36 -15.42 16.73 13.66
CA ILE A 36 -14.25 17.43 13.12
C ILE A 36 -14.63 18.82 12.60
N PRO A 37 -13.86 19.89 12.93
CA PRO A 37 -14.16 21.27 12.52
C PRO A 37 -13.84 21.59 11.05
N VAL A 38 -13.54 20.59 10.22
CA VAL A 38 -13.22 20.77 8.79
C VAL A 38 -14.13 19.90 7.92
N SER A 39 -14.44 20.41 6.73
CA SER A 39 -15.29 19.68 5.79
C SER A 39 -14.64 18.37 5.33
N LEU A 40 -15.46 17.34 5.11
CA LEU A 40 -15.00 16.05 4.60
C LEU A 40 -14.24 16.20 3.27
N GLN A 41 -14.69 17.09 2.39
CA GLN A 41 -14.03 17.35 1.10
C GLN A 41 -12.61 17.88 1.28
N THR A 42 -12.39 18.78 2.24
CA THR A 42 -11.05 19.31 2.54
C THR A 42 -10.13 18.18 3.01
N LEU A 43 -10.62 17.29 3.88
CA LEU A 43 -9.86 16.14 4.35
C LEU A 43 -9.54 15.15 3.22
N GLN A 44 -10.51 14.87 2.33
CA GLN A 44 -10.30 14.00 1.18
C GLN A 44 -9.22 14.54 0.25
N ILE A 45 -9.29 15.83 -0.11
CA ILE A 45 -8.30 16.47 -0.97
C ILE A 45 -6.92 16.47 -0.30
N ALA A 46 -6.85 16.80 0.99
CA ALA A 46 -5.59 16.77 1.74
C ALA A 46 -4.98 15.36 1.75
N ASN A 47 -5.77 14.33 2.04
CA ASN A 47 -5.33 12.94 2.05
C ASN A 47 -4.88 12.47 0.65
N LEU A 48 -5.59 12.88 -0.40
CA LEU A 48 -5.23 12.57 -1.79
C LEU A 48 -3.87 13.18 -2.15
N ILE A 49 -3.66 14.46 -1.84
CA ILE A 49 -2.40 15.16 -2.11
C ILE A 49 -1.27 14.53 -1.30
N GLN A 50 -1.47 14.31 -0.01
CA GLN A 50 -0.49 13.68 0.87
C GLN A 50 -0.08 12.30 0.37
N GLY A 51 -1.05 11.44 0.05
CA GLY A 51 -0.78 10.10 -0.45
C GLY A 51 -0.07 10.12 -1.81
N ALA A 52 -0.46 11.02 -2.71
CA ALA A 52 0.21 11.17 -4.01
C ALA A 52 1.67 11.63 -3.84
N LEU A 53 1.94 12.57 -2.92
CA LEU A 53 3.29 13.03 -2.60
C LEU A 53 4.14 11.90 -2.01
N PHE A 54 3.62 11.13 -1.06
CA PHE A 54 4.35 9.99 -0.49
C PHE A 54 4.63 8.90 -1.51
N VAL A 55 3.68 8.58 -2.38
CA VAL A 55 3.89 7.63 -3.47
C VAL A 55 4.95 8.14 -4.44
N LEU A 56 4.90 9.42 -4.82
CA LEU A 56 5.91 10.01 -5.71
C LEU A 56 7.31 9.97 -5.08
N LEU A 57 7.42 10.32 -3.80
CA LEU A 57 8.68 10.23 -3.05
C LEU A 57 9.18 8.79 -2.97
N ALA A 58 8.33 7.83 -2.59
CA ALA A 58 8.70 6.42 -2.52
C ALA A 58 9.10 5.86 -3.89
N ALA A 59 8.39 6.21 -4.96
CA ALA A 59 8.70 5.76 -6.32
C ALA A 59 10.00 6.36 -6.86
N THR A 60 10.27 7.63 -6.58
CA THR A 60 11.51 8.31 -7.00
C THR A 60 12.72 7.79 -6.21
N LEU A 61 12.61 7.71 -4.89
CA LEU A 61 13.65 7.13 -4.04
C LEU A 61 13.93 5.69 -4.43
N GLY A 62 12.86 4.91 -4.57
CA GLY A 62 12.91 3.53 -5.01
C GLY A 62 13.60 3.37 -6.36
N SER A 63 13.25 4.16 -7.37
CA SER A 63 13.88 4.05 -8.70
C SER A 63 15.35 4.45 -8.74
N ILE A 64 15.76 5.36 -7.85
CA ILE A 64 17.13 5.84 -7.72
C ILE A 64 18.00 4.85 -6.94
N LEU A 65 17.49 4.28 -5.84
CA LEU A 65 18.27 3.50 -4.86
C LEU A 65 18.13 1.99 -5.02
N THR A 66 17.07 1.48 -5.66
CA THR A 66 16.77 0.03 -5.76
C THR A 66 17.94 -0.80 -6.28
N LYS A 67 18.69 -0.28 -7.27
CA LYS A 67 19.85 -1.00 -7.82
C LYS A 67 20.99 -1.19 -6.82
N ARG A 68 21.07 -0.32 -5.81
CA ARG A 68 22.11 -0.34 -4.77
C ARG A 68 21.72 -1.23 -3.59
N VAL A 69 20.45 -1.20 -3.19
CA VAL A 69 19.94 -1.97 -2.03
C VAL A 69 19.50 -3.40 -2.40
N GLY A 70 19.54 -3.76 -3.68
CA GLY A 70 19.16 -5.11 -4.14
C GLY A 70 17.65 -5.40 -4.08
N LEU A 71 16.81 -4.41 -3.74
CA LEU A 71 15.36 -4.53 -3.64
C LEU A 71 14.64 -4.45 -5.00
N CYS A 72 15.28 -4.93 -6.06
CA CYS A 72 14.67 -5.00 -7.39
C CYS A 72 13.45 -5.93 -7.36
N SER A 73 12.36 -5.57 -8.05
CA SER A 73 11.23 -6.49 -8.25
C SER A 73 11.37 -7.22 -9.59
N PRO A 74 11.60 -8.54 -9.61
CA PRO A 74 11.67 -9.34 -10.83
C PRO A 74 10.47 -9.12 -11.77
N THR A 75 9.28 -8.94 -11.20
CA THR A 75 8.04 -8.64 -11.91
C THR A 75 8.05 -7.32 -12.64
N LEU A 76 8.48 -6.24 -11.99
CA LEU A 76 8.52 -4.91 -12.61
C LEU A 76 9.62 -4.85 -13.68
N SER A 77 10.76 -5.51 -13.44
CA SER A 77 11.81 -5.65 -14.45
C SER A 77 11.34 -6.47 -15.66
N ALA A 78 10.59 -7.55 -15.47
CA ALA A 78 10.01 -8.31 -16.55
C ALA A 78 8.95 -7.50 -17.33
N LEU A 79 8.14 -6.69 -16.64
CA LEU A 79 7.14 -5.83 -17.27
C LEU A 79 7.78 -4.74 -18.13
N LEU A 80 8.83 -4.08 -17.64
CA LEU A 80 9.55 -3.04 -18.39
C LEU A 80 10.36 -3.57 -19.57
N ASN A 81 10.82 -4.82 -19.50
CA ASN A 81 11.63 -5.47 -20.55
C ASN A 81 10.82 -6.39 -21.47
N HIS A 82 9.47 -6.35 -21.41
CA HIS A 82 8.58 -7.23 -22.18
C HIS A 82 8.88 -8.74 -21.99
N GLY A 83 9.40 -9.12 -20.83
CA GLY A 83 9.68 -10.51 -20.45
C GLY A 83 8.45 -11.26 -19.96
N ARG A 84 8.63 -12.51 -19.53
CA ARG A 84 7.54 -13.37 -19.04
C ARG A 84 7.12 -12.98 -17.61
N VAL A 85 6.32 -11.92 -17.49
CA VAL A 85 5.84 -11.36 -16.20
C VAL A 85 5.25 -12.43 -15.27
N ILE A 86 4.46 -13.36 -15.82
CA ILE A 86 3.81 -14.44 -15.05
C ILE A 86 4.83 -15.31 -14.31
N HIS A 87 5.99 -15.60 -14.93
CA HIS A 87 7.02 -16.46 -14.31
C HIS A 87 7.73 -15.73 -13.16
N ALA A 88 7.90 -14.41 -13.28
CA ALA A 88 8.47 -13.59 -12.22
C ALA A 88 7.49 -13.33 -11.06
N PHE A 89 6.18 -13.36 -11.35
CA PHE A 89 5.12 -13.11 -10.38
C PHE A 89 4.79 -14.34 -9.53
N TYR A 90 4.85 -15.54 -10.11
CA TYR A 90 4.40 -16.76 -9.42
C TYR A 90 5.09 -17.01 -8.06
N PRO A 91 6.42 -16.87 -7.92
CA PRO A 91 7.06 -17.03 -6.61
C PRO A 91 6.62 -15.97 -5.58
N GLN A 92 6.37 -14.74 -6.04
CA GLN A 92 5.90 -13.64 -5.18
C GLN A 92 4.45 -13.86 -4.73
N LEU A 93 3.63 -14.46 -5.60
CA LEU A 93 2.25 -14.80 -5.27
C LEU A 93 2.18 -15.87 -4.19
N ILE A 94 3.03 -16.90 -4.27
CA ILE A 94 3.06 -17.97 -3.26
C ILE A 94 3.47 -17.41 -1.90
N SER A 95 4.58 -16.66 -1.83
CA SER A 95 5.01 -16.06 -0.57
C SER A 95 3.99 -15.07 -0.02
N GLY A 96 3.36 -14.27 -0.89
CA GLY A 96 2.28 -13.36 -0.54
C GLY A 96 1.04 -14.08 0.01
N LEU A 97 0.64 -15.20 -0.60
CA LEU A 97 -0.49 -16.00 -0.12
C LEU A 97 -0.20 -16.62 1.25
N VAL A 98 0.99 -17.19 1.44
CA VAL A 98 1.40 -17.77 2.73
C VAL A 98 1.42 -16.69 3.81
N GLY A 99 2.07 -15.54 3.55
CA GLY A 99 2.08 -14.41 4.46
C GLY A 99 0.67 -13.88 4.77
N GLY A 100 -0.18 -13.79 3.75
CA GLY A 100 -1.58 -13.38 3.89
C GLY A 100 -2.39 -14.33 4.78
N LEU A 101 -2.24 -15.65 4.60
CA LEU A 101 -2.91 -16.66 5.44
C LEU A 101 -2.46 -16.57 6.90
N ILE A 102 -1.16 -16.37 7.14
CA ILE A 102 -0.61 -16.15 8.48
C ILE A 102 -1.21 -14.88 9.09
N GLY A 103 -1.27 -13.77 8.33
CA GLY A 103 -1.88 -12.52 8.77
C GLY A 103 -3.36 -12.69 9.14
N VAL A 104 -4.13 -13.42 8.33
CA VAL A 104 -5.53 -13.74 8.64
C VAL A 104 -5.65 -14.55 9.93
N ALA A 105 -4.82 -15.58 10.11
CA ALA A 105 -4.83 -16.39 11.33
C ALA A 105 -4.53 -15.55 12.58
N ILE A 106 -3.58 -14.62 12.48
CA ILE A 106 -3.23 -13.68 13.56
C ILE A 106 -4.41 -12.76 13.88
N ILE A 107 -5.04 -12.14 12.88
CA ILE A 107 -6.18 -11.23 13.08
C ILE A 107 -7.36 -11.97 13.73
N ILE A 108 -7.66 -13.18 13.27
CA ILE A 108 -8.70 -14.03 13.87
C ILE A 108 -8.34 -14.40 15.31
N GLY A 109 -7.06 -14.74 15.57
CA GLY A 109 -6.57 -15.01 16.92
C GLY A 109 -6.79 -13.82 17.85
N PHE A 110 -6.44 -12.60 17.40
CA PHE A 110 -6.71 -11.37 18.17
C PHE A 110 -8.19 -11.16 18.41
N HIS A 111 -9.06 -11.43 17.42
CA HIS A 111 -10.51 -11.30 17.60
C HIS A 111 -11.02 -12.19 18.74
N PHE A 112 -10.60 -13.45 18.82
CA PHE A 112 -11.01 -14.36 19.89
C PHE A 112 -10.42 -14.03 21.27
N LEU A 113 -9.24 -13.39 21.30
CA LEU A 113 -8.55 -13.01 22.54
C LEU A 113 -8.92 -11.59 23.03
N SER A 114 -9.76 -10.86 22.29
CA SER A 114 -10.12 -9.48 22.59
C SER A 114 -11.06 -9.38 23.79
N PRO A 115 -10.77 -8.54 24.81
CA PRO A 115 -11.70 -8.29 25.91
C PRO A 115 -13.00 -7.59 25.43
N PRO A 116 -14.11 -7.73 26.18
CA PRO A 116 -15.45 -7.28 25.76
C PRO A 116 -15.56 -5.81 25.28
N PRO A 117 -14.84 -4.82 25.84
CA PRO A 117 -14.89 -3.44 25.36
C PRO A 117 -14.41 -3.29 23.91
N LEU A 118 -13.49 -4.14 23.47
CA LEU A 118 -12.95 -4.14 22.10
C LEU A 118 -13.81 -4.96 21.13
N ALA A 119 -14.66 -5.85 21.63
CA ALA A 119 -15.61 -6.59 20.80
C ALA A 119 -16.70 -5.67 20.22
N ASN A 120 -17.11 -4.63 20.95
CA ASN A 120 -18.12 -3.66 20.50
C ASN A 120 -17.61 -2.71 19.42
N THR A 121 -16.32 -2.35 19.41
CA THR A 121 -15.71 -1.57 18.33
C THR A 121 -15.50 -2.43 17.07
N GLN A 122 -15.33 -3.74 17.22
CA GLN A 122 -15.25 -4.67 16.09
C GLN A 122 -16.58 -4.81 15.32
N ALA A 123 -17.73 -4.49 15.92
CA ALA A 123 -18.98 -4.40 15.18
C ALA A 123 -18.97 -3.25 14.15
N GLN A 124 -18.19 -2.17 14.37
CA GLN A 124 -17.93 -1.13 13.37
C GLN A 124 -16.95 -1.60 12.29
N ALA A 125 -16.15 -2.64 12.55
CA ALA A 125 -15.29 -3.24 11.55
C ALA A 125 -16.09 -3.91 10.40
N LEU A 126 -17.41 -4.11 10.53
CA LEU A 126 -18.28 -4.51 9.41
C LEU A 126 -18.38 -3.43 8.31
N LEU A 127 -17.94 -2.19 8.57
CA LEU A 127 -17.70 -1.16 7.55
C LEU A 127 -16.35 -1.41 6.83
N LEU A 128 -16.06 -2.66 6.49
CA LEU A 128 -14.85 -2.99 5.75
C LEU A 128 -14.90 -2.31 4.39
N PRO A 129 -13.80 -1.65 3.98
CA PRO A 129 -13.64 -1.22 2.61
C PRO A 129 -13.81 -2.43 1.67
N PRO A 130 -14.37 -2.24 0.47
CA PRO A 130 -14.48 -3.30 -0.52
C PRO A 130 -13.14 -4.03 -0.70
N ILE A 131 -13.17 -5.34 -0.93
CA ILE A 131 -11.96 -6.17 -1.07
C ILE A 131 -10.99 -5.57 -2.11
N ALA A 132 -11.53 -5.01 -3.19
CA ALA A 132 -10.73 -4.32 -4.20
C ALA A 132 -9.89 -3.16 -3.61
N VAL A 133 -10.46 -2.35 -2.72
CA VAL A 133 -9.75 -1.24 -2.05
C VAL A 133 -8.66 -1.77 -1.14
N ARG A 134 -8.93 -2.85 -0.41
CA ARG A 134 -7.94 -3.52 0.45
C ARG A 134 -6.76 -4.07 -0.35
N ILE A 135 -7.00 -4.60 -1.56
CA ILE A 135 -5.93 -5.10 -2.43
C ILE A 135 -5.13 -3.94 -3.05
N ILE A 136 -5.81 -2.92 -3.57
CA ILE A 136 -5.15 -1.84 -4.32
C ILE A 136 -4.38 -0.91 -3.37
N TYR A 137 -5.01 -0.48 -2.27
CA TYR A 137 -4.33 0.37 -1.29
C TYR A 137 -3.51 -0.47 -0.31
N GLY A 138 -4.16 -1.38 0.42
CA GLY A 138 -3.53 -2.19 1.48
C GLY A 138 -2.61 -3.31 0.98
N GLY A 139 -2.56 -3.56 -0.33
CA GLY A 139 -1.60 -4.48 -0.92
C GLY A 139 -0.57 -3.71 -1.73
N ILE A 140 -0.99 -3.20 -2.89
CA ILE A 140 -0.06 -2.64 -3.87
C ILE A 140 0.56 -1.32 -3.40
N THR A 141 -0.26 -0.39 -2.91
CA THR A 141 0.20 0.95 -2.53
C THR A 141 1.07 0.88 -1.29
N GLU A 142 0.66 0.12 -0.27
CA GLU A 142 1.47 -0.11 0.94
C GLU A 142 2.79 -0.81 0.61
N GLU A 143 2.79 -1.85 -0.23
CA GLU A 143 4.02 -2.53 -0.65
C GLU A 143 5.01 -1.56 -1.32
N ILE A 144 4.52 -0.62 -2.14
CA ILE A 144 5.39 0.38 -2.78
C ILE A 144 5.88 1.41 -1.77
N LEU A 145 5.02 1.94 -0.90
CA LEU A 145 5.44 2.90 0.13
C LEU A 145 6.48 2.29 1.09
N ILE A 146 6.24 1.07 1.54
CA ILE A 146 7.12 0.38 2.49
C ILE A 146 8.38 -0.14 1.79
N ARG A 147 8.27 -1.03 0.80
CA ARG A 147 9.45 -1.67 0.21
C ARG A 147 10.28 -0.70 -0.60
N TRP A 148 9.66 0.07 -1.48
CA TRP A 148 10.38 0.98 -2.38
C TRP A 148 10.77 2.29 -1.70
N GLY A 149 9.95 2.78 -0.77
CA GLY A 149 10.26 3.96 0.03
C GLY A 149 11.06 3.63 1.29
N ILE A 150 10.38 3.17 2.34
CA ILE A 150 10.94 3.07 3.70
C ILE A 150 12.10 2.07 3.79
N MET A 151 11.91 0.83 3.35
CA MET A 151 12.95 -0.21 3.45
C MET A 151 14.20 0.16 2.65
N THR A 152 14.03 0.74 1.47
CA THR A 152 15.14 1.27 0.68
C THR A 152 15.95 2.31 1.45
N LEU A 153 15.29 3.23 2.17
CA LEU A 153 15.97 4.23 2.99
C LEU A 153 16.70 3.59 4.18
N ILE A 154 16.07 2.63 4.86
CA ILE A 154 16.66 1.94 6.01
C ILE A 154 17.90 1.14 5.60
N VAL A 155 17.80 0.32 4.55
CA VAL A 155 18.93 -0.48 4.05
C VAL A 155 20.05 0.41 3.52
N GLN A 156 19.71 1.59 2.98
CA GLN A 156 20.72 2.53 2.52
C GLN A 156 21.49 3.21 3.66
N ALA A 157 20.87 3.34 4.83
CA ALA A 157 21.47 3.99 6.01
C ALA A 157 22.30 3.03 6.89
N SER A 158 22.24 1.73 6.62
CA SER A 158 22.99 0.67 7.33
C SER A 158 24.26 0.27 6.60
#